data_AF-A0A960W9X6-F1
#
_entry.id   AF-A0A960W9X6-F1
#
_cell.length_a   1.000
_cell.length_b   1.000
_cell.length_c   1.000
_cell.angle_alpha   90.00
_cell.angle_beta   90.00
_cell.angle_gamma   90.00
#
_symmetry.space_group_name_H-M   'P 1'
#
loop_
_entity.id
_entity.type
_entity.pdbx_description
1 polymer ?
#
loop_
_entity_poly.entity_id
_entity_poly.type
_entity_poly.pdbx_seq_one_letter_code
_entity_poly.pdbx_strand_id
1 'polypeptide(L)'
;MKHHPFTFFEHYLAFANHDNLHIVTSAFIILALSLIAILVIYPKWKIINQNIVPEKKFTITSVFELMVEWLGGLCEDVIGPTGRQYLPFCGSIFIFILFANLLGLVPGFLPPSEMWVTGTTVAIISFIGFNYYGIREHGWGYFGHFLAPLSAKGIQNPIAKVVIFLLLVGFQTFFAAVEI
;
A
#
# COMPACT_ATOMS: atom_id res chain seq x y z
N MET A 1 -10.10 33.33 -9.31
CA MET A 1 -10.55 32.20 -10.14
C MET A 1 -9.67 31.01 -9.80
N LYS A 2 -10.21 29.97 -9.16
CA LYS A 2 -9.46 28.72 -8.96
C LYS A 2 -9.37 28.06 -10.35
N HIS A 3 -8.17 27.97 -10.91
CA HIS A 3 -7.95 27.20 -12.13
C HIS A 3 -8.19 25.73 -11.80
N HIS A 4 -9.24 25.16 -12.37
CA HIS A 4 -9.56 23.75 -12.25
C HIS A 4 -8.62 22.98 -13.19
N PRO A 5 -7.99 21.88 -12.72
CA PRO A 5 -7.26 21.00 -13.61
C PRO A 5 -8.23 20.39 -14.61
N PHE A 6 -7.90 20.47 -15.91
CA PHE A 6 -8.69 19.87 -16.98
C PHE A 6 -8.90 18.37 -16.70
N THR A 7 -10.16 17.92 -16.64
CA THR A 7 -10.49 16.49 -16.55
C THR A 7 -11.37 16.07 -17.73
N PHE A 8 -11.15 14.87 -18.27
CA PHE A 8 -11.94 14.36 -19.39
C PHE A 8 -13.43 14.17 -19.06
N PHE A 9 -13.77 14.14 -17.76
CA PHE A 9 -15.11 13.84 -17.27
C PHE A 9 -15.93 15.09 -16.92
N GLU A 10 -15.38 16.30 -17.07
CA GLU A 10 -16.13 17.53 -16.76
C GLU A 10 -17.45 17.63 -17.54
N HIS A 11 -17.46 17.17 -18.79
CA HIS A 11 -18.65 17.18 -19.63
C HIS A 11 -19.73 16.16 -19.20
N TYR A 12 -19.33 15.04 -18.59
CA TYR A 12 -20.26 13.97 -18.16
C TYR A 12 -20.79 14.16 -16.73
N LEU A 13 -20.13 14.96 -15.91
CA LEU A 13 -20.42 15.08 -14.48
C LEU A 13 -20.90 16.47 -14.04
N ALA A 14 -21.32 17.32 -14.99
CA ALA A 14 -21.93 18.63 -14.74
C ALA A 14 -23.21 18.61 -13.87
N PHE A 15 -23.71 17.42 -13.50
CA PHE A 15 -24.86 17.21 -12.62
C PHE A 15 -24.49 17.11 -11.12
N ALA A 16 -23.21 16.92 -10.77
CA ALA A 16 -22.74 16.88 -9.39
C ALA A 16 -22.20 18.26 -8.96
N ASN A 17 -22.62 18.76 -7.79
CA ASN A 17 -22.00 19.93 -7.15
C ASN A 17 -20.46 19.81 -7.19
N HIS A 18 -19.76 20.90 -7.54
CA HIS A 18 -18.32 20.88 -7.85
C HIS A 18 -17.43 20.26 -6.76
N ASP A 19 -17.80 20.34 -5.49
CA ASP A 19 -17.05 19.71 -4.39
C ASP A 19 -17.15 18.17 -4.40
N ASN A 20 -18.23 17.61 -4.95
CA ASN A 20 -18.46 16.17 -5.06
C ASN A 20 -17.83 15.56 -6.32
N LEU A 21 -17.38 16.39 -7.27
CA LEU A 21 -16.84 15.92 -8.56
C LEU A 21 -15.55 15.11 -8.39
N HIS A 22 -14.63 15.59 -7.55
CA HIS A 22 -13.39 14.89 -7.24
C HIS A 22 -13.65 13.55 -6.55
N ILE A 23 -14.63 13.51 -5.64
CA ILE A 23 -15.00 12.30 -4.88
C ILE A 23 -15.63 11.26 -5.80
N VAL A 24 -16.51 11.67 -6.71
CA VAL A 24 -17.20 10.76 -7.63
C VAL A 24 -16.24 10.22 -8.69
N THR A 25 -15.35 11.07 -9.24
CA THR A 25 -14.36 10.65 -10.26
C THR A 25 -13.34 9.67 -9.68
N SER A 26 -12.77 9.95 -8.51
CA SER A 26 -11.84 9.05 -7.84
C SER A 26 -12.50 7.73 -7.45
N ALA A 27 -13.74 7.75 -6.95
CA ALA A 27 -14.48 6.54 -6.58
C ALA A 27 -14.71 5.64 -7.79
N PHE A 28 -15.06 6.23 -8.95
CA PHE A 28 -15.24 5.50 -10.20
C PHE A 28 -13.92 4.91 -10.70
N ILE A 29 -12.81 5.65 -10.60
CA ILE A 29 -11.47 5.17 -10.96
C ILE A 29 -11.03 4.02 -10.03
N ILE A 30 -11.27 4.13 -8.72
CA ILE A 30 -10.95 3.09 -7.74
C ILE A 30 -11.80 1.83 -8.00
N LEU A 31 -13.09 1.99 -8.28
CA LEU A 31 -13.98 0.89 -8.68
C LEU A 31 -13.52 0.23 -9.98
N ALA A 32 -13.13 1.02 -10.98
CA ALA A 32 -12.62 0.49 -12.24
C ALA A 32 -11.30 -0.29 -12.03
N LEU A 33 -10.35 0.27 -11.26
CA LEU A 33 -9.08 -0.40 -10.96
C LEU A 33 -9.27 -1.68 -10.16
N SER A 34 -10.12 -1.67 -9.13
CA SER A 34 -10.43 -2.87 -8.34
C SER A 34 -11.14 -3.93 -9.19
N LEU A 35 -12.05 -3.54 -10.08
CA LEU A 35 -12.71 -4.45 -11.00
C LEU A 35 -11.74 -5.03 -12.03
N ILE A 36 -10.82 -4.23 -12.58
CA ILE A 36 -9.74 -4.72 -13.45
C ILE A 36 -8.83 -5.69 -12.69
N ALA A 37 -8.45 -5.37 -11.45
CA ALA A 37 -7.65 -6.27 -10.61
C ALA A 37 -8.37 -7.61 -10.42
N ILE A 38 -9.66 -7.61 -10.09
CA ILE A 38 -10.47 -8.83 -9.96
C ILE A 38 -10.52 -9.59 -11.29
N LEU A 39 -10.79 -8.91 -12.41
CA LEU A 39 -10.89 -9.55 -13.73
C LEU A 39 -9.56 -10.12 -14.24
N VAL A 40 -8.41 -9.57 -13.83
CA VAL A 40 -7.08 -10.09 -14.19
C VAL A 40 -6.65 -11.20 -13.25
N ILE A 41 -6.94 -11.07 -11.95
CA ILE A 41 -6.53 -12.03 -10.90
C ILE A 41 -7.42 -13.29 -10.94
N TYR A 42 -8.74 -13.14 -11.07
CA TYR A 42 -9.71 -14.24 -11.05
C TYR A 42 -9.46 -15.35 -12.08
N PRO A 43 -9.22 -15.06 -13.38
CA PRO A 43 -8.91 -16.10 -14.36
C PRO A 43 -7.52 -16.71 -14.10
N LYS A 44 -6.54 -15.93 -13.65
CA LYS A 44 -5.20 -16.43 -13.33
C LYS A 44 -5.21 -17.35 -12.10
N TRP A 45 -6.08 -17.11 -11.12
CA TRP A 45 -6.28 -17.99 -9.97
C TRP A 45 -6.74 -19.40 -10.39
N LYS A 46 -7.54 -19.49 -11.46
CA LYS A 46 -7.98 -20.77 -12.04
C LYS A 46 -6.90 -21.48 -12.87
N ILE A 47 -5.87 -20.75 -13.32
CA ILE A 47 -4.79 -21.25 -14.18
C ILE A 47 -3.57 -21.76 -13.35
N ILE A 48 -3.44 -21.38 -12.07
CA ILE A 48 -2.36 -21.84 -11.17
C ILE A 48 -2.29 -23.39 -11.04
N ASN A 49 -3.37 -24.11 -11.39
CA ASN A 49 -3.42 -25.58 -11.40
C ASN A 49 -2.98 -26.24 -12.72
N GLN A 50 -2.51 -25.49 -13.71
CA GLN A 50 -1.98 -26.04 -14.96
C GLN A 50 -0.53 -25.61 -15.10
N ASN A 51 0.37 -26.56 -15.37
CA ASN A 51 1.80 -26.30 -15.60
C ASN A 51 1.97 -25.33 -16.77
N ILE A 52 2.01 -24.02 -16.47
CA ILE A 52 2.27 -22.97 -17.44
C ILE A 52 3.75 -23.08 -17.81
N VAL A 53 4.01 -23.59 -19.00
CA VAL A 53 5.32 -23.48 -19.63
C VAL A 53 5.55 -21.98 -19.89
N PRO A 54 6.62 -21.35 -19.38
CA PRO A 54 6.87 -19.93 -19.61
C PRO A 54 6.91 -19.63 -21.10
N GLU A 55 6.16 -18.63 -21.54
CA GLU A 55 6.13 -18.21 -22.94
C GLU A 55 7.52 -17.72 -23.36
N LYS A 56 8.09 -18.29 -24.41
CA LYS A 56 9.44 -17.96 -24.94
C LYS A 56 9.56 -16.53 -25.53
N LYS A 57 8.55 -15.67 -25.40
CA LYS A 57 8.52 -14.32 -25.96
C LYS A 57 8.38 -13.29 -24.84
N PHE A 58 9.01 -12.13 -25.01
CA PHE A 58 8.93 -11.02 -24.07
C PHE A 58 7.51 -10.43 -24.10
N THR A 59 6.66 -10.86 -23.17
CA THR A 59 5.26 -10.43 -23.04
C THR A 59 5.11 -9.58 -21.76
N ILE A 60 4.04 -8.78 -21.65
CA ILE A 60 3.68 -8.04 -20.43
C ILE A 60 3.67 -8.96 -19.20
N THR A 61 3.27 -10.23 -19.36
CA THR A 61 3.36 -11.26 -18.32
C THR A 61 4.78 -11.44 -17.77
N SER A 62 5.80 -11.44 -18.63
CA SER A 62 7.21 -11.55 -18.21
C SER A 62 7.66 -10.35 -17.38
N VAL A 63 7.16 -9.15 -17.68
CA VAL A 63 7.42 -7.95 -16.88
C VAL A 63 6.80 -8.10 -15.49
N PHE A 64 5.55 -8.57 -15.41
CA PHE A 64 4.90 -8.83 -14.12
C PHE A 64 5.58 -9.96 -13.33
N GLU A 65 6.08 -10.99 -13.99
CA GLU A 65 6.83 -12.08 -13.36
C GLU A 65 8.14 -11.57 -12.74
N LEU A 66 8.90 -10.76 -13.49
CA LEU A 66 10.11 -10.09 -12.98
C LEU A 66 9.79 -9.16 -11.80
N MET A 67 8.68 -8.41 -11.87
CA MET A 67 8.25 -7.55 -10.78
C MET A 67 7.86 -8.34 -9.53
N VAL A 68 7.14 -9.45 -9.68
CA VAL A 68 6.76 -10.32 -8.55
C VAL A 68 8.00 -10.97 -7.94
N GLU A 69 8.95 -11.45 -8.74
CA GLU A 69 10.20 -12.01 -8.23
C GLU A 69 11.01 -10.95 -7.47
N TRP A 70 11.11 -9.74 -8.01
CA TRP A 70 11.77 -8.60 -7.36
C TRP A 70 11.10 -8.22 -6.03
N LEU A 71 9.77 -8.12 -6.00
CA LEU A 71 9.02 -7.89 -4.76
C LEU A 71 9.22 -9.03 -3.76
N GLY A 72 9.35 -10.27 -4.24
CA GLY A 72 9.64 -11.45 -3.42
C GLY A 72 10.98 -11.33 -2.72
N GLY A 73 12.02 -11.00 -3.49
CA GLY A 73 13.36 -10.74 -2.94
C GLY A 73 13.33 -9.60 -1.92
N LEU A 74 12.65 -8.49 -2.20
CA LEU A 74 12.51 -7.40 -1.24
C LEU A 74 11.82 -7.82 0.06
N CYS A 75 10.77 -8.63 -0.02
CA CYS A 75 10.11 -9.16 1.17
C CYS A 75 11.04 -10.07 1.97
N GLU A 76 11.84 -10.91 1.30
CA GLU A 76 12.83 -11.78 1.95
C GLU A 76 13.98 -10.99 2.60
N ASP A 77 14.46 -9.93 1.94
CA ASP A 77 15.54 -9.08 2.43
C ASP A 77 15.13 -8.28 3.67
N VAL A 78 13.88 -7.79 3.72
CA VAL A 78 13.36 -6.95 4.80
C VAL A 78 12.81 -7.75 5.97
N ILE A 79 12.04 -8.81 5.71
CA ILE A 79 11.35 -9.60 6.74
C ILE A 79 12.17 -10.83 7.16
N GLY A 80 12.97 -11.37 6.25
CA GLY A 80 13.75 -12.59 6.44
C GLY A 80 13.25 -13.77 5.60
N PRO A 81 13.73 -15.00 5.86
CA PRO A 81 13.53 -16.17 4.99
C PRO A 81 12.07 -16.56 4.73
N THR A 82 11.15 -16.17 5.60
CA THR A 82 9.71 -16.42 5.44
C THR A 82 8.97 -15.24 4.82
N GLY A 83 9.67 -14.17 4.43
CA GLY A 83 9.11 -12.92 3.92
C GLY A 83 8.24 -13.09 2.67
N ARG A 84 8.57 -14.06 1.81
CA ARG A 84 7.84 -14.36 0.58
C ARG A 84 6.37 -14.73 0.81
N GLN A 85 6.00 -15.20 2.00
CA GLN A 85 4.60 -15.50 2.34
C GLN A 85 3.72 -14.23 2.43
N TYR A 86 4.32 -13.06 2.68
CA TYR A 86 3.62 -11.77 2.78
C TYR A 86 3.54 -11.03 1.45
N LEU A 87 4.16 -11.57 0.40
CA LEU A 87 4.17 -11.00 -0.94
C LEU A 87 2.75 -10.69 -1.48
N PRO A 88 1.72 -11.54 -1.31
CA PRO A 88 0.38 -11.21 -1.80
C PRO A 88 -0.18 -9.92 -1.17
N PHE A 89 0.13 -9.67 0.11
CA PHE A 89 -0.30 -8.46 0.81
C PHE A 89 0.53 -7.24 0.40
N CYS A 90 1.86 -7.32 0.54
CA CYS A 90 2.75 -6.19 0.21
C CYS A 90 2.70 -5.84 -1.28
N GLY A 91 2.68 -6.86 -2.15
CA GLY A 91 2.62 -6.69 -3.60
C GLY A 91 1.31 -6.10 -4.09
N SER A 92 0.16 -6.43 -3.47
CA SER A 92 -1.12 -5.82 -3.86
C SER A 92 -1.17 -4.33 -3.52
N ILE A 93 -0.69 -3.93 -2.34
CA ILE A 93 -0.58 -2.53 -1.95
C ILE A 93 0.37 -1.78 -2.88
N PHE A 94 1.54 -2.36 -3.17
CA PHE A 94 2.52 -1.78 -4.09
C PHE A 94 1.93 -1.55 -5.48
N ILE A 95 1.31 -2.57 -6.07
CA ILE A 95 0.68 -2.50 -7.39
C ILE A 95 -0.43 -1.44 -7.39
N PHE A 96 -1.27 -1.41 -6.35
CA PHE A 96 -2.33 -0.40 -6.22
C PHE A 96 -1.77 1.02 -6.23
N ILE A 97 -0.78 1.31 -5.38
CA ILE A 97 -0.16 2.64 -5.30
C ILE A 97 0.53 3.01 -6.61
N LEU A 98 1.25 2.06 -7.23
CA LEU A 98 1.93 2.25 -8.51
C LEU A 98 0.94 2.70 -9.59
N PHE A 99 -0.17 1.97 -9.76
CA PHE A 99 -1.17 2.33 -10.76
C PHE A 99 -1.93 3.61 -10.41
N ALA A 100 -2.23 3.85 -9.13
CA ALA A 100 -2.86 5.10 -8.68
C ALA A 100 -1.99 6.32 -9.04
N ASN A 101 -0.67 6.22 -8.87
CA ASN A 101 0.28 7.28 -9.20
C ASN A 101 0.51 7.39 -10.72
N LEU A 102 0.61 6.26 -11.44
CA LEU A 102 0.76 6.28 -12.91
C LEU A 102 -0.47 6.87 -13.62
N LEU A 103 -1.67 6.69 -13.09
CA LEU A 103 -2.87 7.33 -13.64
C LEU A 103 -2.81 8.86 -13.54
N GLY A 104 -2.17 9.41 -12.50
CA GLY A 104 -1.97 10.86 -12.39
C GLY A 104 -1.04 11.45 -13.45
N LEU A 105 -0.19 10.63 -14.06
CA LEU A 105 0.66 11.06 -15.17
C LEU A 105 -0.14 11.24 -16.48
N VAL A 106 -1.31 10.62 -16.59
CA VAL A 106 -2.16 10.74 -17.78
C VAL A 106 -2.91 12.07 -17.72
N PRO A 107 -2.64 13.00 -18.66
CA PRO A 107 -3.25 14.33 -18.63
C PRO A 107 -4.78 14.17 -18.74
N GLY A 108 -5.54 14.75 -17.81
CA GLY A 108 -7.01 14.64 -17.79
C GLY A 108 -7.58 13.62 -16.79
N PHE A 109 -6.73 12.83 -16.14
CA PHE A 109 -7.08 12.01 -14.98
C PHE A 109 -6.52 12.64 -13.69
N LEU A 110 -7.32 12.59 -12.63
CA LEU A 110 -6.85 12.93 -11.29
C LEU A 110 -6.35 11.64 -10.62
N PRO A 111 -5.11 11.63 -10.08
CA PRO A 111 -4.60 10.45 -9.39
C PRO A 111 -5.44 10.17 -8.14
N PRO A 112 -5.93 8.93 -7.95
CA PRO A 112 -6.65 8.55 -6.73
C PRO A 112 -5.85 8.79 -5.45
N SER A 113 -4.52 8.79 -5.52
CA SER A 113 -3.61 8.97 -4.39
C SER A 113 -3.58 10.39 -3.82
N GLU A 114 -3.95 11.42 -4.60
CA GLU A 114 -4.06 12.81 -4.10
C GLU A 114 -5.26 13.01 -3.15
N MET A 115 -6.19 12.04 -3.12
CA MET A 115 -7.35 12.10 -2.24
C MET A 115 -7.03 11.52 -0.85
N TRP A 116 -7.30 12.33 0.18
CA TRP A 116 -7.13 11.94 1.58
C TRP A 116 -7.85 10.63 1.92
N VAL A 117 -9.03 10.38 1.32
CA VAL A 117 -9.81 9.14 1.52
C VAL A 117 -9.01 7.91 1.08
N THR A 118 -8.38 7.98 -0.09
CA THR A 118 -7.58 6.87 -0.64
C THR A 118 -6.34 6.61 0.22
N GLY A 119 -5.60 7.67 0.57
CA GLY A 119 -4.44 7.56 1.46
C GLY A 119 -4.81 6.97 2.83
N THR A 120 -5.89 7.47 3.43
CA THR A 120 -6.39 6.99 4.73
C THR A 120 -6.83 5.53 4.65
N THR A 121 -7.48 5.13 3.57
CA THR A 121 -7.94 3.74 3.38
C THR A 121 -6.75 2.78 3.30
N VAL A 122 -5.75 3.09 2.48
CA VAL A 122 -4.54 2.27 2.36
C VAL A 122 -3.77 2.22 3.69
N ALA A 123 -3.69 3.35 4.40
CA ALA A 123 -3.04 3.40 5.71
C ALA A 123 -3.75 2.50 6.74
N ILE A 124 -5.08 2.53 6.81
CA ILE A 124 -5.86 1.67 7.71
C ILE A 124 -5.69 0.19 7.36
N ILE A 125 -5.77 -0.16 6.08
CA ILE A 125 -5.59 -1.56 5.63
C ILE A 125 -4.18 -2.05 5.98
N SER A 126 -3.16 -1.25 5.70
CA SER A 126 -1.77 -1.55 6.04
C SER A 126 -1.59 -1.72 7.55
N PHE A 127 -2.14 -0.81 8.35
CA PHE A 127 -2.06 -0.86 9.81
C PHE A 127 -2.72 -2.12 10.38
N ILE A 128 -3.93 -2.45 9.94
CA ILE A 128 -4.63 -3.66 10.39
C ILE A 128 -3.86 -4.91 9.95
N GLY A 129 -3.42 -4.97 8.69
CA GLY A 129 -2.67 -6.11 8.16
C GLY A 129 -1.35 -6.34 8.91
N PHE A 130 -0.58 -5.27 9.16
CA PHE A 130 0.66 -5.33 9.93
C PHE A 130 0.43 -5.89 11.33
N ASN A 131 -0.54 -5.35 12.07
CA ASN A 131 -0.85 -5.83 13.43
C ASN A 131 -1.37 -7.27 13.42
N TYR A 132 -2.19 -7.64 12.43
CA TYR A 132 -2.67 -9.00 12.26
C TYR A 132 -1.52 -9.99 12.08
N TYR A 133 -0.59 -9.72 11.15
CA TYR A 133 0.57 -10.58 10.92
C TYR A 133 1.52 -10.58 12.12
N GLY A 134 1.72 -9.43 12.78
CA GLY A 134 2.52 -9.33 13.99
C GLY A 134 2.00 -10.21 15.14
N ILE A 135 0.69 -10.18 15.39
CA ILE A 135 0.03 -11.05 16.39
C ILE A 135 0.08 -12.52 15.95
N ARG A 136 -0.07 -12.81 14.65
CA ARG A 136 -0.05 -14.19 14.15
C ARG A 136 1.29 -14.88 14.38
N GLU A 137 2.39 -14.18 14.13
CA GLU A 137 3.73 -14.77 14.26
C GLU A 137 4.26 -14.75 15.70
N HIS A 138 3.95 -13.70 16.49
CA HIS A 138 4.51 -13.52 17.84
C HIS A 138 3.50 -13.77 18.98
N GLY A 139 2.24 -14.05 18.66
CA GLY A 139 1.17 -14.24 19.64
C GLY A 139 0.99 -13.04 20.57
N TRP A 140 0.67 -13.31 21.84
CA TRP A 140 0.59 -12.28 22.89
C TRP A 140 1.93 -11.58 23.16
N GLY A 141 3.05 -12.19 22.75
CA GLY A 141 4.39 -11.60 22.82
C GLY A 141 4.59 -10.42 21.87
N TYR A 142 3.75 -10.26 20.85
CA TYR A 142 3.73 -9.10 19.96
C TYR A 142 3.60 -7.78 20.72
N PHE A 143 2.70 -7.74 21.72
CA PHE A 143 2.52 -6.54 22.54
C PHE A 143 3.76 -6.21 23.39
N GLY A 144 4.58 -7.23 23.68
CA GLY A 144 5.88 -7.07 24.31
C GLY A 144 6.87 -6.26 23.47
N HIS A 145 6.76 -6.24 22.13
CA HIS A 145 7.62 -5.42 21.27
C HIS A 145 7.37 -3.92 21.43
N PHE A 146 6.13 -3.49 21.69
CA PHE A 146 5.85 -2.09 22.02
C PHE A 146 6.42 -1.69 23.38
N LEU A 147 6.62 -2.66 24.28
CA LEU A 147 7.23 -2.49 25.59
C LEU A 147 8.73 -2.79 25.59
N ALA A 148 9.31 -3.22 24.46
CA ALA A 148 10.73 -3.54 24.34
C ALA A 148 11.67 -2.37 24.69
N PRO A 149 11.36 -1.10 24.35
CA PRO A 149 12.16 0.04 24.80
C PRO A 149 12.17 0.21 26.33
N LEU A 150 11.10 -0.23 27.01
CA LEU A 150 10.95 -0.15 28.47
C LEU A 150 11.54 -1.38 29.18
N SER A 151 11.69 -2.50 28.48
CA SER A 151 12.22 -3.78 29.00
C SER A 151 13.69 -4.03 28.64
N ALA A 152 14.37 -3.05 28.03
CA ALA A 152 15.82 -3.10 27.80
C ALA A 152 16.54 -3.33 29.14
N LYS A 153 16.88 -4.59 29.43
CA LYS A 153 17.54 -5.02 30.67
C LYS A 153 18.84 -4.25 30.99
N GLY A 154 19.42 -3.57 30.00
CA GLY A 154 20.60 -2.71 30.15
C GLY A 154 20.32 -1.26 30.58
N ILE A 155 19.07 -0.77 30.52
CA ILE A 155 18.71 0.60 30.86
C ILE A 155 17.84 0.56 32.11
N GLN A 156 18.47 0.55 33.28
CA GLN A 156 17.75 0.54 34.56
C GLN A 156 17.24 1.93 34.94
N ASN A 157 17.81 2.99 34.38
CA ASN A 157 17.45 4.37 34.71
C ASN A 157 16.07 4.74 34.10
N PRO A 158 15.06 5.10 34.92
CA PRO A 158 13.73 5.47 34.43
C PRO A 158 13.73 6.71 33.52
N ILE A 159 14.66 7.65 33.72
CA ILE A 159 14.79 8.85 32.90
C ILE A 159 15.23 8.49 31.49
N ALA A 160 16.23 7.60 31.36
CA ALA A 160 16.72 7.15 30.06
C ALA A 160 15.64 6.42 29.24
N LYS A 161 14.76 5.66 29.91
CA LYS A 161 13.59 5.02 29.27
C LYS A 161 12.61 6.04 28.69
N VAL A 162 12.29 7.09 29.46
CA VAL A 162 11.40 8.17 29.01
C VAL A 162 12.02 8.95 27.86
N VAL A 163 13.31 9.26 27.92
CA VAL A 163 14.03 9.98 26.85
C VAL A 163 14.06 9.16 25.56
N ILE A 164 14.35 7.85 25.63
CA ILE A 164 14.35 6.96 24.46
C ILE A 164 12.94 6.82 23.88
N PHE A 165 11.92 6.68 24.74
CA PHE A 165 10.52 6.65 24.30
C PHE A 165 10.13 7.95 23.57
N LEU A 166 10.47 9.11 24.13
CA LEU A 166 10.22 10.41 23.50
C LEU A 166 11.00 10.60 22.20
N LEU A 167 12.24 10.11 22.12
CA LEU A 167 13.02 10.14 20.88
C LEU A 167 12.44 9.23 19.80
N LEU A 168 11.95 8.04 20.15
CA LEU A 168 11.32 7.12 19.20
C LEU A 168 9.97 7.66 18.71
N VAL A 169 9.13 8.15 19.62
CA VAL A 169 7.86 8.80 19.27
C VAL A 169 8.11 10.06 18.45
N GLY A 170 9.06 10.90 18.87
CA GLY A 170 9.46 12.11 18.16
C GLY A 170 10.05 11.83 16.77
N PHE A 171 10.81 10.76 16.63
CA PHE A 171 11.34 10.31 15.34
C PHE A 171 10.22 9.81 14.42
N GLN A 172 9.28 9.02 14.95
CA GLN A 172 8.11 8.55 14.19
C GLN A 172 7.19 9.69 13.76
N THR A 173 6.94 10.67 14.64
CA THR A 173 6.11 11.85 14.31
C THR A 173 6.82 12.80 13.36
N PHE A 174 8.14 12.94 13.45
CA PHE A 174 8.94 13.68 12.48
C PHE A 174 8.85 13.05 11.09
N PHE A 175 9.02 11.73 10.97
CA PHE A 175 8.84 11.04 9.68
C PHE A 175 7.42 11.21 9.12
N ALA A 176 6.40 11.05 9.96
CA ALA A 176 5.02 11.26 9.56
C ALA A 176 4.72 12.72 9.14
N ALA A 177 5.43 13.71 9.70
CA ALA A 177 5.28 15.12 9.34
C ALA A 177 6.08 15.52 8.09
N VAL A 178 7.11 14.75 7.72
CA VAL A 178 7.91 14.95 6.50
C VAL A 178 7.23 14.33 5.26
N GLU A 179 6.34 13.36 5.47
CA GLU A 179 5.59 12.67 4.41
C GLU A 179 4.23 13.31 4.08
N ILE A 180 3.87 14.44 4.70
CA ILE A 180 2.66 15.25 4.41
C ILE A 180 3.08 16.56 3.73
#